data_AF-A0A9Q5CB91-F1
#
_entry.id   AF-A0A9Q5CB91-F1
#
_cell.length_a   1.000
_cell.length_b   1.000
_cell.length_c   1.000
_cell.angle_alpha   90.00
_cell.angle_beta   90.00
_cell.angle_gamma   90.00
#
_symmetry.space_group_name_H-M   'P 1'
#
loop_
_entity.id
_entity.type
_entity.pdbx_description
1 polymer ?
#
loop_
_entity_poly.entity_id
_entity_poly.type
_entity_poly.pdbx_seq_one_letter_code
_entity_poly.pdbx_strand_id
1 'polypeptide(L)'
;MMIASVAVICGLVMIMKPDQEPEWPGLTTFMHIGFAVVALVFYAYTLKPLGFLVSTAIAGTAVSYLIEARAKNAVVTGVLFSGALFLIFKFIFGLSLFALPRWLMG
;
A
#
# COMPACT_ATOMS: atom_id res chain seq x y z
N MET A 1 -23.57 -19.38 8.25
CA MET A 1 -23.90 -18.86 9.60
C MET A 1 -22.82 -17.93 10.14
N MET A 2 -21.53 -18.32 10.15
CA MET A 2 -20.42 -17.48 10.65
C MET A 2 -20.35 -16.06 10.04
N ILE A 3 -20.48 -15.94 8.71
CA ILE A 3 -20.47 -14.62 8.02
C ILE A 3 -21.67 -13.76 8.43
N ALA A 4 -22.86 -14.37 8.57
CA ALA A 4 -24.07 -13.67 8.97
C ALA A 4 -23.97 -13.15 10.40
N SER A 5 -23.39 -13.93 11.32
CA SER A 5 -23.13 -13.51 12.69
C SER A 5 -22.19 -12.30 12.75
N VAL A 6 -21.10 -12.32 11.97
CA VAL A 6 -20.16 -11.20 11.89
C VAL A 6 -20.83 -9.96 11.29
N ALA A 7 -21.61 -10.12 10.22
CA ALA A 7 -22.34 -9.02 9.59
C ALA A 7 -23.36 -8.37 10.55
N VAL A 8 -24.08 -9.16 11.34
CA VAL A 8 -25.02 -8.66 12.36
C VAL A 8 -24.28 -7.87 13.44
N ILE A 9 -23.13 -8.35 13.91
CA ILE A 9 -22.32 -7.63 14.91
C ILE A 9 -21.80 -6.30 14.33
N CYS A 10 -21.26 -6.30 13.11
CA CYS A 10 -20.79 -5.08 12.45
C CYS A 10 -21.93 -4.07 12.24
N GLY A 11 -23.12 -4.52 11.84
CA GLY A 11 -24.29 -3.68 11.66
C GLY A 11 -24.78 -3.07 12.98
N LEU A 12 -24.83 -3.86 14.07
CA LEU A 12 -25.18 -3.36 15.40
C LEU A 12 -24.21 -2.27 15.88
N VAL A 13 -22.90 -2.43 15.61
CA VAL A 13 -21.89 -1.43 15.96
C VAL A 13 -22.10 -0.12 15.19
N MET A 14 -22.39 -0.18 13.89
CA MET A 14 -22.70 1.02 13.07
C MET A 14 -23.94 1.75 13.57
N ILE A 15 -24.97 1.03 14.03
CA ILE A 15 -26.19 1.63 14.59
C ILE A 15 -25.90 2.28 15.95
N MET A 16 -25.14 1.61 16.81
CA MET A 16 -24.83 2.13 18.14
C MET A 16 -23.83 3.28 18.12
N LYS A 17 -22.94 3.31 17.13
CA LYS A 17 -21.92 4.34 16.96
C LYS A 17 -22.01 4.90 15.54
N PRO A 18 -23.00 5.77 15.25
CA PRO A 18 -23.05 6.46 13.98
C PRO A 18 -21.77 7.28 13.81
N ASP A 19 -21.10 7.10 12.68
CA ASP A 19 -19.91 7.88 12.36
C ASP A 19 -20.26 9.37 12.25
N GLN A 20 -19.31 10.22 12.63
CA GLN A 20 -19.43 11.66 12.45
C GLN A 20 -19.52 11.99 10.96
N GLU A 21 -20.17 13.11 10.62
CA GLU A 21 -20.26 13.55 9.23
C GLU A 21 -18.84 13.65 8.63
N PRO A 22 -18.60 13.01 7.47
CA PRO A 22 -17.28 12.99 6.88
C PRO A 22 -16.92 14.39 6.38
N GLU A 23 -15.97 15.02 7.06
CA GLU A 23 -15.39 16.26 6.56
C GLU A 23 -14.59 15.98 5.29
N TRP A 24 -14.84 16.77 4.25
CA TRP A 24 -14.07 16.65 3.03
C TRP A 24 -12.61 17.03 3.29
N PRO A 25 -11.65 16.25 2.73
CA PRO A 25 -10.24 16.57 2.89
C PRO A 25 -9.96 17.97 2.37
N GLY A 26 -9.23 18.76 3.16
CA GLY A 26 -8.72 20.05 2.71
C GLY A 26 -7.84 19.91 1.46
N LEU A 27 -7.65 21.02 0.74
CA LEU A 27 -6.91 21.05 -0.54
C LEU A 27 -5.53 20.38 -0.45
N THR A 28 -4.83 20.55 0.67
CA THR A 28 -3.54 19.91 0.94
C THR A 28 -3.65 18.38 0.90
N THR A 29 -4.60 17.79 1.61
CA THR A 29 -4.82 16.34 1.62
C THR A 29 -5.22 15.84 0.24
N PHE A 30 -6.03 16.60 -0.50
CA PHE A 30 -6.39 16.28 -1.88
C PHE A 30 -5.15 16.21 -2.80
N MET A 31 -4.20 17.13 -2.64
CA MET A 31 -2.92 17.06 -3.35
C MET A 31 -2.10 15.83 -2.97
N HIS A 32 -2.04 15.46 -1.68
CA HIS A 32 -1.35 14.25 -1.23
C HIS A 32 -1.95 12.99 -1.87
N ILE A 33 -3.27 12.91 -1.97
CA ILE A 33 -3.96 11.83 -2.68
C ILE A 33 -3.55 11.81 -4.17
N GLY A 34 -3.53 12.98 -4.82
CA GLY A 34 -3.06 13.09 -6.21
C GLY A 34 -1.62 12.58 -6.40
N PHE A 35 -0.71 12.96 -5.51
CA PHE A 35 0.67 12.46 -5.53
C PHE A 35 0.75 10.95 -5.26
N ALA A 36 -0.09 10.41 -4.38
CA ALA A 36 -0.16 8.98 -4.13
C ALA A 36 -0.61 8.22 -5.39
N VAL A 37 -1.60 8.73 -6.11
CA VAL A 37 -2.04 8.15 -7.41
C VAL A 37 -0.90 8.15 -8.41
N VAL A 38 -0.18 9.27 -8.57
CA VAL A 38 0.98 9.35 -9.47
C VAL A 38 2.07 8.35 -9.08
N ALA A 39 2.36 8.19 -7.79
CA ALA A 39 3.32 7.20 -7.29
C ALA A 39 2.89 5.76 -7.63
N LEU A 40 1.59 5.45 -7.54
CA LEU A 40 1.04 4.15 -7.89
C LEU A 40 1.05 3.89 -9.41
N VAL A 41 0.84 4.93 -10.23
CA VAL A 41 1.02 4.82 -11.69
C VAL A 41 2.48 4.56 -12.03
N PHE A 42 3.41 5.28 -11.39
CA PHE A 42 4.84 5.06 -11.57
C PHE A 42 5.26 3.64 -11.13
N TYR A 43 4.70 3.14 -10.03
CA TYR A 43 4.86 1.75 -9.61
C TYR A 43 4.44 0.77 -10.70
N ALA A 44 3.26 0.95 -11.29
CA ALA A 44 2.76 0.06 -12.35
C ALA A 44 3.71 -0.01 -13.56
N TYR A 45 4.25 1.13 -14.00
CA TYR A 45 5.21 1.17 -15.11
C TYR A 45 6.58 0.62 -14.75
N THR A 46 7.03 0.79 -13.51
CA THR A 46 8.36 0.34 -13.07
C THR A 46 8.42 -1.14 -12.70
N LEU A 47 7.27 -1.77 -12.42
CA LEU A 47 7.20 -3.19 -12.06
C LEU A 47 7.93 -4.12 -13.06
N LYS A 48 7.73 -3.88 -14.36
CA LYS A 48 8.34 -4.68 -15.42
C LYS A 48 9.87 -4.48 -15.53
N PRO A 49 10.41 -3.24 -15.55
CA PRO A 49 11.86 -3.04 -15.64
C PRO A 49 12.61 -3.27 -14.32
N LEU A 50 12.09 -2.82 -13.17
CA LEU A 50 12.81 -2.85 -11.89
C LEU A 50 12.55 -4.09 -11.03
N GLY A 51 11.49 -4.85 -11.34
CA GLY A 51 11.04 -5.96 -10.52
C GLY A 51 10.22 -5.49 -9.30
N PHE A 52 9.63 -6.46 -8.61
CA PHE A 52 8.69 -6.18 -7.52
C PHE A 52 9.34 -5.44 -6.35
N LEU A 53 10.51 -5.90 -5.90
CA LEU A 53 11.06 -5.45 -4.62
C LEU A 53 11.48 -3.97 -4.65
N VAL A 54 12.09 -3.54 -5.75
CA VAL A 54 12.51 -2.14 -5.94
C VAL A 54 11.30 -1.24 -6.20
N SER A 55 10.40 -1.64 -7.11
CA SER A 55 9.20 -0.84 -7.42
C SER A 55 8.31 -0.65 -6.19
N THR A 56 8.06 -1.70 -5.42
CA THR A 56 7.23 -1.63 -4.22
C THR A 56 7.90 -0.83 -3.11
N ALA A 57 9.24 -0.91 -2.97
CA ALA A 57 9.95 -0.12 -1.97
C ALA A 57 9.88 1.39 -2.28
N ILE A 58 10.04 1.79 -3.54
CA ILE A 58 9.93 3.19 -3.97
C ILE A 58 8.51 3.70 -3.74
N ALA A 59 7.50 2.95 -4.20
CA ALA A 59 6.11 3.33 -4.06
C ALA A 59 5.66 3.40 -2.60
N GLY A 60 6.03 2.38 -1.81
CA GLY A 60 5.75 2.32 -0.38
C GLY A 60 6.42 3.45 0.40
N THR A 61 7.65 3.82 0.03
CA THR A 61 8.35 4.98 0.61
C THR A 61 7.64 6.29 0.27
N ALA A 62 7.28 6.50 -1.01
CA ALA A 62 6.60 7.70 -1.45
C ALA A 62 5.25 7.89 -0.74
N VAL A 63 4.43 6.83 -0.70
CA VAL A 63 3.12 6.87 -0.04
C VAL A 63 3.26 7.04 1.48
N SER A 64 4.23 6.35 2.12
CA SER A 64 4.46 6.54 3.56
C SER A 64 4.86 7.97 3.90
N TYR A 65 5.67 8.61 3.03
CA TYR A 65 6.07 10.01 3.20
C TYR A 65 4.89 10.98 3.04
N LEU A 66 3.90 10.65 2.21
CA LEU A 66 2.67 11.45 2.06
C LEU A 66 1.76 11.37 3.30
N ILE A 67 1.88 10.32 4.12
CA ILE A 67 1.13 10.18 5.37
C ILE A 67 1.84 10.93 6.50
N GLU A 68 3.14 10.69 6.64
CA GLU A 68 3.99 11.35 7.63
C GLU A 68 5.29 11.78 6.97
N ALA A 69 5.57 13.09 6.96
CA ALA A 69 6.74 13.69 6.32
C ALA A 69 8.07 13.42 7.06
N ARG A 70 8.31 12.18 7.49
CA ARG A 70 9.53 11.69 8.12
C ARG A 70 10.25 10.73 7.17
N ALA A 71 11.20 11.26 6.43
CA ALA A 71 11.93 10.52 5.39
C ALA A 71 12.54 9.19 5.88
N LYS A 72 13.14 9.18 7.09
CA LYS A 72 13.72 7.96 7.68
C LYS A 72 12.66 6.88 7.90
N ASN A 73 11.52 7.25 8.50
CA ASN A 73 10.43 6.31 8.76
C ASN A 73 9.84 5.80 7.45
N ALA A 74 9.63 6.70 6.47
CA ALA A 74 9.08 6.36 5.17
C ALA A 74 9.94 5.35 4.40
N VAL A 75 11.26 5.51 4.41
CA VAL A 75 12.18 4.56 3.75
C VAL A 75 12.14 3.21 4.44
N VAL A 76 12.17 3.20 5.79
CA VAL A 76 12.11 1.96 6.57
C VAL A 76 10.79 1.22 6.32
N THR A 77 9.66 1.92 6.36
CA THR A 77 8.35 1.32 6.07
C THR A 77 8.28 0.81 4.64
N GLY A 78 8.75 1.57 3.65
CA GLY A 78 8.77 1.14 2.25
C GLY A 78 9.58 -0.14 2.02
N VAL A 79 10.79 -0.21 2.58
CA VAL A 79 11.67 -1.38 2.44
C VAL A 79 11.10 -2.59 3.17
N LEU A 80 10.64 -2.43 4.41
CA LEU A 80 10.04 -3.52 5.18
C LEU A 80 8.77 -4.03 4.51
N PHE A 81 7.91 -3.14 4.03
CA PHE A 81 6.66 -3.49 3.39
C PHE A 81 6.90 -4.24 2.08
N SER A 82 7.85 -3.78 1.27
CA SER A 82 8.27 -4.46 0.04
C SER A 82 8.79 -5.88 0.33
N GLY A 83 9.69 -6.03 1.30
CA GLY A 83 10.23 -7.33 1.69
C GLY A 83 9.15 -8.27 2.24
N ALA A 84 8.31 -7.79 3.15
CA ALA A 84 7.23 -8.58 3.74
C ALA A 84 6.23 -9.07 2.68
N LEU A 85 5.77 -8.19 1.80
CA LEU A 85 4.87 -8.56 0.72
C LEU A 85 5.51 -9.55 -0.24
N PHE A 86 6.79 -9.35 -0.58
CA PHE A 86 7.51 -10.27 -1.45
C PHE A 86 7.58 -11.68 -0.85
N LEU A 87 7.89 -11.79 0.45
CA LEU A 87 7.92 -13.08 1.15
C LEU A 87 6.55 -13.76 1.12
N ILE A 88 5.49 -13.03 1.46
CA ILE A 88 4.11 -13.56 1.45
C ILE A 88 3.74 -14.01 0.04
N PHE A 89 3.92 -13.17 -0.96
CA PHE A 89 3.48 -13.47 -2.33
C PHE A 89 4.27 -14.62 -2.95
N LYS A 90 5.59 -14.66 -2.73
CA LYS A 90 6.44 -15.71 -3.28
C LYS A 90 6.26 -17.04 -2.57
N PHE A 91 6.26 -17.05 -1.24
CA PHE A 91 6.30 -18.31 -0.47
C PHE A 91 4.92 -18.80 -0.02
N ILE A 92 4.02 -17.90 0.36
CA ILE A 92 2.68 -18.31 0.83
C ILE A 92 1.73 -18.50 -0.35
N PHE A 93 1.73 -17.55 -1.29
CA PHE A 93 0.83 -17.64 -2.46
C PHE A 93 1.45 -18.34 -3.68
N GLY A 94 2.74 -18.68 -3.64
CA GLY A 94 3.40 -19.41 -4.73
C GLY A 94 3.48 -18.62 -6.05
N LEU A 95 3.38 -17.29 -5.99
CA LEU A 95 3.41 -16.45 -7.18
C LEU A 95 4.85 -16.33 -7.71
N SER A 96 5.01 -16.43 -9.03
CA SER A 96 6.30 -16.21 -9.71
C SER A 96 6.61 -14.71 -9.83
N LEU A 97 7.03 -14.08 -8.74
CA LEU A 97 7.48 -12.69 -8.74
C LEU A 97 8.96 -12.56 -9.10
N PHE A 98 9.24 -11.66 -10.04
CA PHE A 98 10.60 -11.19 -10.32
C PHE A 98 11.04 -10.22 -9.23
N ALA A 99 12.01 -10.64 -8.43
CA ALA A 99 12.50 -9.85 -7.29
C ALA A 99 13.29 -8.62 -7.72
N LEU A 100 14.12 -8.76 -8.76
CA LEU A 100 15.12 -7.79 -9.19
C LEU A 100 14.90 -7.34 -10.64
N PRO A 101 15.60 -6.29 -11.11
CA PRO A 101 15.59 -5.90 -12.51
C PRO A 101 16.10 -7.04 -13.39
N ARG A 102 15.51 -7.23 -14.58
CA ARG A 102 15.97 -8.26 -15.53
C ARG A 102 17.43 -8.08 -15.93
N TRP A 103 17.92 -6.83 -15.98
CA TRP A 103 19.32 -6.54 -16.27
C TRP A 103 20.31 -7.06 -15.20
N LEU A 104 19.85 -7.29 -13.97
CA LEU A 104 20.67 -7.87 -12.90
C LEU A 104 20.56 -9.40 -12.82
N MET A 105 19.63 -10.01 -13.56
CA MET A 105 19.33 -11.44 -13.48
C MET A 105 19.87 -12.29 -14.63
N GLY A 106 20.54 -11.68 -15.62
CA GLY A 106 21.17 -12.41 -16.75
C GLY A 106 20.19 -12.75 -17.85
#